data_AF-A0A1R3X0S1-F1
#
_entry.id   AF-A0A1R3X0S1-F1
#
_cell.length_a   1.000
_cell.length_b   1.000
_cell.length_c   1.000
_cell.angle_alpha   90.00
_cell.angle_beta   90.00
_cell.angle_gamma   90.00
#
_symmetry.space_group_name_H-M   'P 1'
#
loop_
_entity.id
_entity.type
_entity.pdbx_description
1 polymer ?
#
loop_
_entity_poly.entity_id
_entity_poly.type
_entity_poly.pdbx_seq_one_letter_code
_entity_poly.pdbx_strand_id
1 'polypeptide(L)'
;MTTNLAAWNRLLDAFERSLDAADDPADGPVEEPPGPPPPEVVERVRLVLERQRASISGLMAARENVARELAAIRRIPSVHPDAPVYLDVEG
;
A
#
# COMPACT_ATOMS: atom_id res chain seq x y z
N MET A 1 -35.24 -2.55 -8.31
CA MET A 1 -34.42 -1.53 -7.61
C MET A 1 -33.60 -2.11 -6.46
N THR A 2 -34.16 -3.01 -5.64
CA THR A 2 -33.45 -3.68 -4.53
C THR A 2 -32.20 -4.45 -4.94
N THR A 3 -32.17 -5.06 -6.12
CA THR A 3 -30.99 -5.79 -6.63
C THR A 3 -29.79 -4.87 -6.91
N ASN A 4 -30.02 -3.65 -7.41
CA ASN A 4 -28.94 -2.68 -7.64
C ASN A 4 -28.34 -2.19 -6.32
N LEU A 5 -29.19 -1.82 -5.37
CA LEU A 5 -28.75 -1.42 -4.03
C LEU A 5 -27.97 -2.53 -3.31
N ALA A 6 -28.43 -3.78 -3.40
CA ALA A 6 -27.73 -4.92 -2.83
C ALA A 6 -26.35 -5.15 -3.49
N ALA A 7 -26.23 -4.95 -4.81
CA ALA A 7 -24.95 -5.05 -5.51
C ALA A 7 -23.96 -3.97 -5.05
N TRP A 8 -24.40 -2.72 -4.95
CA TRP A 8 -23.56 -1.62 -4.44
C TRP A 8 -23.12 -1.84 -2.99
N ASN A 9 -24.02 -2.31 -2.12
CA ASN A 9 -23.65 -2.59 -0.73
C ASN A 9 -22.61 -3.71 -0.63
N ARG A 10 -22.79 -4.83 -1.36
CA ARG A 10 -21.79 -5.92 -1.36
C ARG A 10 -20.42 -5.43 -1.84
N LEU A 11 -20.39 -4.59 -2.87
CA LEU A 11 -19.15 -3.99 -3.36
C LEU A 11 -18.48 -3.12 -2.28
N LEU A 12 -19.23 -2.20 -1.67
CA LEU A 12 -18.69 -1.29 -0.65
C LEU A 12 -18.24 -2.05 0.60
N ASP A 13 -18.96 -3.10 1.02
CA ASP A 13 -18.55 -3.98 2.11
C ASP A 13 -17.21 -4.66 1.82
N ALA A 14 -16.98 -5.08 0.56
CA ALA A 14 -15.72 -5.68 0.16
C ALA A 14 -14.56 -4.67 0.18
N PHE A 15 -14.80 -3.44 -0.30
CA PHE A 15 -13.79 -2.38 -0.28
C PHE A 15 -13.43 -1.95 1.14
N GLU A 16 -14.41 -1.78 2.01
CA GLU A 16 -14.18 -1.44 3.41
C GLU A 16 -13.42 -2.54 4.14
N ARG A 17 -13.80 -3.81 3.93
CA ARG A 17 -13.06 -4.95 4.48
C ARG A 17 -11.60 -4.95 4.01
N SER A 18 -11.36 -4.69 2.72
CA SER A 18 -9.99 -4.61 2.19
C SER A 18 -9.19 -3.43 2.78
N LEU A 19 -9.84 -2.30 3.06
CA LEU A 19 -9.19 -1.16 3.72
C LEU A 19 -8.82 -1.46 5.17
N ASP A 20 -9.66 -2.23 5.86
CA ASP A 20 -9.43 -2.61 7.25
C ASP A 20 -8.42 -3.77 7.39
N ALA A 21 -8.29 -4.60 6.35
CA ALA A 21 -7.46 -5.80 6.37
C ALA A 21 -5.95 -5.57 6.17
N ALA A 22 -5.49 -4.32 5.93
CA ALA A 22 -4.10 -3.81 5.82
C ALA A 22 -3.05 -4.65 5.02
N ASP A 23 -2.88 -5.92 5.36
CA ASP A 23 -1.93 -6.89 4.79
C ASP A 23 -2.60 -7.99 3.93
N ASP A 24 -3.94 -8.09 3.92
CA ASP A 24 -4.69 -9.06 3.10
C ASP A 24 -5.56 -8.32 2.06
N PRO A 25 -5.01 -7.99 0.88
CA PRO A 25 -5.81 -7.39 -0.18
C PRO A 25 -6.89 -8.38 -0.60
N ALA A 26 -8.14 -7.92 -0.68
CA ALA A 26 -9.22 -8.76 -1.17
C ALA A 26 -8.88 -9.26 -2.58
N ASP A 27 -8.58 -10.56 -2.68
CA ASP A 27 -8.13 -11.16 -3.93
C ASP A 27 -9.35 -11.60 -4.75
N GLY A 28 -9.47 -11.05 -5.97
CA GLY A 28 -10.56 -11.39 -6.89
C GLY A 28 -11.03 -10.23 -7.78
N PRO A 29 -11.76 -10.54 -8.87
CA PRO A 29 -12.29 -9.54 -9.76
C PRO A 29 -13.34 -8.67 -9.04
N VAL A 30 -13.25 -7.35 -9.24
CA VAL A 30 -14.27 -6.41 -8.78
C VAL A 30 -15.46 -6.50 -9.73
N GLU A 31 -16.61 -6.97 -9.23
CA GLU A 31 -17.85 -7.01 -10.00
C GLU A 31 -18.52 -5.63 -10.00
N GLU A 32 -18.69 -5.03 -11.18
CA GLU A 32 -19.35 -3.74 -11.32
C GLU A 32 -20.86 -3.83 -11.07
N PRO A 33 -21.43 -3.02 -10.17
CA PRO A 33 -22.87 -3.00 -9.93
C PRO A 33 -23.64 -2.48 -11.16
N PRO A 34 -24.88 -2.94 -11.37
CA PRO A 34 -25.67 -2.53 -12.53
C PRO A 34 -26.17 -1.07 -12.40
N GLY A 35 -25.54 -0.17 -13.14
CA GLY A 35 -25.97 1.23 -13.26
C GLY A 35 -25.46 2.14 -12.14
N PRO A 36 -25.92 3.40 -12.09
CA PRO A 36 -25.39 4.39 -11.15
C PRO A 36 -25.68 4.01 -9.69
N PRO A 37 -24.88 4.54 -8.75
CA PRO A 37 -25.09 4.33 -7.32
C PRO A 37 -26.45 4.89 -6.87
N PRO A 38 -27.27 4.09 -6.17
CA PRO A 38 -28.48 4.58 -5.53
C PRO A 38 -28.18 5.70 -4.52
N PRO A 39 -29.09 6.66 -4.31
CA PRO A 39 -28.87 7.83 -3.45
C PRO A 39 -28.49 7.44 -2.01
N GLU A 40 -28.96 6.29 -1.53
CA GLU A 40 -28.69 5.76 -0.18
C GLU A 40 -27.22 5.42 0.06
N VAL A 41 -26.46 5.10 -0.99
CA VAL A 41 -25.05 4.70 -0.88
C VAL A 41 -24.08 5.77 -1.33
N VAL A 42 -24.56 6.87 -1.95
CA VAL A 42 -23.69 7.92 -2.52
C VAL A 42 -22.70 8.47 -1.50
N GLU A 43 -23.15 8.73 -0.27
CA GLU A 43 -22.27 9.24 0.78
C GLU A 43 -21.23 8.21 1.21
N ARG A 44 -21.65 6.94 1.34
CA ARG A 44 -20.75 5.82 1.64
C ARG A 44 -19.68 5.66 0.56
N VAL A 45 -20.05 5.76 -0.72
CA VAL A 45 -19.10 5.76 -1.85
C VAL A 45 -18.04 6.85 -1.70
N ARG A 46 -18.45 8.08 -1.35
CA ARG A 46 -17.50 9.19 -1.14
C ARG A 46 -16.54 8.91 0.00
N LEU A 47 -17.06 8.42 1.13
CA LEU A 47 -16.23 8.09 2.30
C LEU A 47 -15.21 6.99 1.99
N VAL A 48 -15.62 5.93 1.28
CA VAL A 48 -14.72 4.85 0.86
C VAL A 48 -13.63 5.39 -0.08
N LEU A 49 -13.99 6.25 -1.03
CA LEU A 49 -13.04 6.85 -1.95
C LEU A 49 -11.99 7.71 -1.23
N GLU A 50 -12.41 8.55 -0.28
CA GLU A 50 -11.48 9.37 0.50
C GLU A 50 -10.55 8.51 1.37
N ARG A 51 -11.06 7.44 1.99
CA ARG A 51 -10.23 6.48 2.75
C ARG A 51 -9.20 5.79 1.85
N GLN A 52 -9.58 5.38 0.64
CA GLN A 52 -8.66 4.78 -0.33
C GLN A 52 -7.56 5.76 -0.74
N ARG A 53 -7.90 7.03 -1.03
CA ARG A 53 -6.93 8.09 -1.36
C ARG A 53 -5.95 8.36 -0.22
N ALA A 54 -6.45 8.39 1.02
CA ALA A 54 -5.60 8.52 2.20
C ALA A 54 -4.66 7.33 2.37
N SER A 55 -5.16 6.10 2.16
CA SER A 55 -4.34 4.88 2.23
C SER A 55 -3.22 4.88 1.19
N ILE A 56 -3.52 5.19 -0.08
CA ILE A 56 -2.51 5.34 -1.14
C ILE A 56 -1.45 6.37 -0.76
N SER A 57 -1.88 7.53 -0.24
CA SER A 57 -0.95 8.59 0.17
C SER A 57 -0.03 8.11 1.30
N GLY A 58 -0.56 7.39 2.28
CA GLY A 58 0.22 6.77 3.36
C GLY A 58 1.22 5.75 2.85
N LEU A 59 0.81 4.86 1.95
CA LEU A 59 1.70 3.85 1.34
C LEU A 59 2.84 4.49 0.55
N MET A 60 2.57 5.57 -0.19
CA MET A 60 3.60 6.30 -0.91
C MET A 60 4.61 6.96 0.03
N ALA A 61 4.15 7.54 1.14
CA ALA A 61 5.04 8.09 2.17
C ALA A 61 5.89 7.00 2.85
N ALA A 62 5.29 5.85 3.17
CA ALA A 62 6.01 4.71 3.73
C ALA A 62 7.09 4.19 2.78
N ARG A 63 6.76 4.06 1.49
CA ARG A 63 7.72 3.69 0.44
C ARG A 63 8.91 4.64 0.38
N GLU A 64 8.66 5.95 0.40
CA GLU A 64 9.73 6.96 0.38
C GLU A 64 10.61 6.88 1.64
N ASN A 65 10.01 6.59 2.80
CA ASN A 65 10.76 6.40 4.03
C ASN A 65 11.73 5.21 3.92
N VAL A 66 11.24 4.05 3.49
CA VAL A 66 12.06 2.85 3.28
C VAL A 66 13.16 3.10 2.23
N ALA A 67 12.86 3.83 1.15
CA ALA A 67 13.85 4.18 0.14
C ALA A 67 15.01 5.01 0.73
N ARG A 68 14.73 5.97 1.63
CA ARG A 68 15.74 6.76 2.32
C ARG A 68 16.60 5.90 3.27
N GLU A 69 15.99 4.98 4.00
CA GLU A 69 16.69 4.03 4.88
C GLU A 69 17.65 3.14 4.08
N LEU A 70 17.19 2.56 2.97
CA LEU A 70 18.03 1.76 2.08
C LEU A 70 19.18 2.57 1.48
N ALA A 71 18.93 3.83 1.10
CA ALA A 71 19.97 4.71 0.59
C ALA A 71 21.02 5.04 1.66
N ALA A 72 20.63 5.15 2.93
CA ALA A 72 21.57 5.33 4.04
C ALA A 72 22.46 4.11 4.23
N ILE A 73 21.88 2.90 4.24
CA ILE A 73 22.64 1.64 4.38
C ILE A 73 23.64 1.47 3.24
N ARG A 74 23.24 1.75 1.99
CA ARG A 74 24.13 1.64 0.81
C ARG A 74 25.37 2.54 0.85
N ARG A 75 25.37 3.60 1.65
CA ARG A 75 26.52 4.51 1.80
C ARG A 75 27.55 4.01 2.79
N ILE A 76 27.22 2.99 3.60
CA ILE A 76 28.17 2.37 4.51
C ILE A 76 29.16 1.57 3.66
N PRO A 77 30.47 1.87 3.71
CA PRO A 77 31.46 1.11 2.97
C PRO A 77 31.39 -0.36 3.38
N SER A 78 31.22 -1.25 2.41
CA SER A 78 31.43 -2.68 2.62
C SER A 78 32.93 -2.89 2.79
N VAL A 79 33.44 -2.74 4.02
CA VAL A 79 34.80 -3.14 4.35
C VAL A 79 34.84 -4.66 4.22
N HIS A 80 35.26 -5.15 3.07
CA HIS A 80 35.83 -6.49 2.97
C HIS A 80 37.26 -6.32 3.47
N PRO A 81 37.65 -6.89 4.63
CA PRO A 81 39.05 -6.95 5.00
C PRO A 81 39.70 -8.01 4.13
N ASP A 82 39.95 -7.69 2.85
CA ASP A 82 40.89 -8.46 2.05
C ASP A 82 42.29 -8.13 2.56
N ALA A 83 42.75 -9.05 3.42
CA ALA A 83 44.10 -9.29 3.89
C ALA A 83 44.76 -8.21 4.77
N PRO A 84 45.41 -8.62 5.89
CA PRO A 84 46.34 -7.74 6.59
C PRO A 84 47.55 -7.45 5.68
N VAL A 85 47.72 -6.18 5.33
CA VAL A 85 48.96 -5.68 4.72
C VAL A 85 50.02 -5.65 5.83
N TYR A 86 50.93 -6.63 5.83
CA TYR A 86 52.18 -6.51 6.58
C TYR A 86 53.05 -5.48 5.85
N LEU A 87 53.17 -4.29 6.45
CA LEU A 87 54.16 -3.30 6.06
C LEU A 87 55.52 -3.83 6.52
N ASP A 88 56.30 -4.38 5.61
CA ASP A 88 57.68 -4.75 5.88
C ASP A 88 58.50 -3.45 5.98
N VAL A 89 58.84 -3.07 7.20
CA VAL A 89 59.74 -1.94 7.48
C VAL A 89 61.14 -2.50 7.54
N GLU A 90 61.79 -2.61 6.38
CA GLU A 90 63.25 -2.81 6.35
C GLU A 90 63.94 -1.54 6.88
N GLY A 91 64.84 -1.74 7.84
CA GLY A 91 65.69 -0.73 8.45
C GLY A 91 66.97 -0.45 7.69
#